data_AF-A0AAU9TBH3-F1
#
_entry.id   AF-A0AAU9TBH3-F1
#
_cell.length_a   1.000
_cell.length_b   1.000
_cell.length_c   1.000
_cell.angle_alpha   90.00
_cell.angle_beta   90.00
_cell.angle_gamma   90.00
#
_symmetry.space_group_name_H-M   'P 1'
#
loop_
_entity.id
_entity.type
_entity.pdbx_description
1 polymer ?
#
loop_
_entity_poly.entity_id
_entity_poly.type
_entity_poly.pdbx_seq_one_letter_code
_entity_poly.pdbx_strand_id
1 'polypeptide(L)'
;MFRLVNFCLLVIVQVVNSDPIPAHCWKLPPGVISPEKCCKLPEIFTNDDFEACGLGTAVDNMFRSRDCSQNICLLKRYNAMKNDNEIDKNTIIQLMDTLAENNNDYKDGIEEAKKLCVENDLPESLNLGQICKPTQVISCITGILIKNCPKWEESENCNIMKTHVKECSALMQQIGRFEIYTLLILLNILSKANGQFQFKKKPEKCYGTDELMERKCCIFPPFFKRDLARACGAIFALVFIDKEYNVTGMRRETVNTCDHWRCILNKYGILDADDVVNNEKYYTHLDKWTNLNLDFSNIMTKAKVYCKEQYRFQMPLNVCEFFDFQSCIRNYVLLDCPKIRDTQKCHEWKEFYDECREFFI
;
A
#
# COMPACT_ATOMS: atom_id res chain seq x y z
N MET A 1 -7.27 44.64 -10.75
CA MET A 1 -5.99 43.91 -10.83
C MET A 1 -5.31 43.74 -9.46
N PHE A 2 -5.09 44.81 -8.68
CA PHE A 2 -4.47 44.73 -7.34
C PHE A 2 -5.17 43.83 -6.30
N ARG A 3 -6.52 43.74 -6.31
CA ARG A 3 -7.26 42.87 -5.36
C ARG A 3 -7.10 41.37 -5.62
N LEU A 4 -6.87 40.97 -6.88
CA LEU A 4 -6.61 39.57 -7.25
C LEU A 4 -5.20 39.13 -6.84
N VAL A 5 -4.22 40.02 -6.98
CA VAL A 5 -2.81 39.74 -6.61
C VAL A 5 -2.66 39.53 -5.11
N ASN A 6 -3.29 40.39 -4.29
CA ASN A 6 -3.26 40.22 -2.83
C ASN A 6 -3.98 38.96 -2.34
N PHE A 7 -5.07 38.56 -3.01
CA PHE A 7 -5.79 37.32 -2.66
C PHE A 7 -4.94 36.08 -3.00
N CYS A 8 -4.26 36.06 -4.15
CA CYS A 8 -3.35 34.98 -4.51
C CYS A 8 -2.14 34.88 -3.56
N LEU A 9 -1.55 36.01 -3.13
CA LEU A 9 -0.43 36.04 -2.19
C LEU A 9 -0.81 35.50 -0.80
N LEU A 10 -1.98 35.87 -0.28
CA LEU A 10 -2.49 35.35 1.00
C LEU A 10 -2.74 33.84 0.96
N VAL A 11 -3.27 33.35 -0.15
CA VAL A 11 -3.51 31.91 -0.37
C VAL A 11 -2.19 31.12 -0.47
N ILE A 12 -1.20 31.64 -1.20
CA ILE A 12 0.12 30.99 -1.32
C ILE A 12 0.82 30.93 0.05
N VAL A 13 0.74 31.99 0.86
CA VAL A 13 1.31 32.02 2.21
C VAL A 13 0.62 31.00 3.13
N GLN A 14 -0.69 30.77 2.99
CA GLN A 14 -1.40 29.78 3.79
C GLN A 14 -1.08 28.32 3.40
N VAL A 15 -0.80 28.04 2.12
CA VAL A 15 -0.43 26.70 1.64
C VAL A 15 1.02 26.34 2.02
N VAL A 16 1.95 27.30 1.94
CA VAL A 16 3.36 27.11 2.30
C VAL A 16 3.57 26.95 3.82
N ASN A 17 2.62 27.43 4.62
CA ASN A 17 2.64 27.28 6.09
C ASN A 17 1.82 26.09 6.61
N SER A 18 1.45 25.12 5.75
CA SER A 18 1.00 23.84 6.28
C SER A 18 2.20 23.13 6.88
N ASP A 19 2.26 23.08 8.22
CA ASP A 19 3.32 22.38 8.92
C ASP A 19 3.40 20.93 8.39
N PRO A 20 4.61 20.41 8.12
CA PRO A 20 4.75 19.05 7.67
C PRO A 20 4.10 18.11 8.69
N ILE A 21 3.32 17.14 8.20
CA ILE A 21 2.65 16.15 9.04
C ILE A 21 3.70 15.54 9.99
N PRO A 22 3.50 15.62 11.32
CA PRO A 22 4.47 15.12 12.27
C PRO A 22 4.83 13.66 12.01
N ALA A 23 6.11 13.32 12.11
CA ALA A 23 6.62 11.98 11.79
C ALA A 23 5.89 10.85 12.55
N HIS A 24 5.44 11.12 13.78
CA HIS A 24 4.71 10.16 14.60
C HIS A 24 3.30 9.87 14.05
N CYS A 25 2.67 10.78 13.31
CA CYS A 25 1.33 10.60 12.74
C CYS A 25 1.26 9.63 11.57
N TRP A 26 2.41 9.22 11.04
CA TRP A 26 2.49 8.23 9.97
C TRP A 26 2.38 6.79 10.49
N LYS A 27 2.36 6.58 11.81
CA LYS A 27 2.40 5.26 12.44
C LYS A 27 1.43 5.20 13.59
N LEU A 28 0.85 4.03 13.82
CA LEU A 28 0.18 3.76 15.09
C LEU A 28 1.19 3.88 16.24
N PRO A 29 0.76 4.35 17.42
CA PRO A 29 1.63 4.37 18.59
C PRO A 29 2.13 2.95 18.93
N PRO A 30 3.41 2.80 19.31
CA PRO A 30 3.99 1.49 19.61
C PRO A 30 3.26 0.80 20.77
N GLY A 31 3.05 -0.51 20.67
CA GLY A 31 2.40 -1.32 21.72
C GLY A 31 0.88 -1.16 21.83
N VAL A 32 0.24 -0.40 20.93
CA VAL A 32 -1.20 -0.11 21.02
C VAL A 32 -2.04 -1.04 20.16
N ILE A 33 -3.20 -1.41 20.69
CA ILE A 33 -4.22 -2.23 20.02
C ILE A 33 -4.88 -1.45 18.86
N SER A 34 -5.54 -2.16 17.93
CA SER A 34 -6.22 -1.51 16.81
C SER A 34 -7.27 -0.49 17.29
N PRO A 35 -7.48 0.62 16.56
CA PRO A 35 -8.46 1.64 16.93
C PRO A 35 -9.87 1.07 17.18
N GLU A 36 -10.26 0.04 16.41
CA GLU A 36 -11.53 -0.69 16.51
C GLU A 36 -11.76 -1.33 17.89
N LYS A 37 -10.69 -1.70 18.59
CA LYS A 37 -10.76 -2.26 19.95
C LYS A 37 -10.94 -1.17 21.01
N CYS A 38 -10.67 0.07 20.65
CA CYS A 38 -10.77 1.23 21.54
C CYS A 38 -12.01 2.09 21.27
N CYS A 39 -12.57 1.99 20.07
CA CYS A 39 -13.71 2.74 19.62
C CYS A 39 -14.70 1.78 18.98
N LYS A 40 -15.87 1.60 19.61
CA LYS A 40 -16.90 0.69 19.09
C LYS A 40 -17.62 1.35 17.92
N LEU A 41 -17.10 1.14 16.72
CA LEU A 41 -17.70 1.66 15.49
C LEU A 41 -19.06 1.00 15.21
N PRO A 42 -19.97 1.74 14.54
CA PRO A 42 -21.20 1.15 14.03
C PRO A 42 -20.86 0.14 12.94
N GLU A 43 -21.53 -1.02 12.94
CA GLU A 43 -21.30 -2.08 11.96
C GLU A 43 -21.87 -1.67 10.60
N ILE A 44 -20.99 -1.41 9.63
CA ILE A 44 -21.38 -1.16 8.23
C ILE A 44 -21.67 -2.49 7.52
N PHE A 45 -20.86 -3.51 7.82
CA PHE A 45 -20.95 -4.86 7.27
C PHE A 45 -21.04 -5.86 8.43
N THR A 46 -21.79 -6.93 8.24
CA THR A 46 -21.95 -7.99 9.25
C THR A 46 -20.78 -8.97 9.21
N ASN A 47 -20.56 -9.73 10.28
CA ASN A 47 -19.56 -10.82 10.28
C ASN A 47 -19.82 -11.85 9.17
N ASP A 48 -21.09 -12.12 8.85
CA ASP A 48 -21.47 -13.02 7.75
C ASP A 48 -21.00 -12.48 6.39
N ASP A 49 -20.97 -11.15 6.20
CA ASP A 49 -20.44 -10.54 4.99
C ASP A 49 -18.93 -10.68 4.90
N PHE A 50 -18.22 -10.49 6.01
CA PHE A 50 -16.78 -10.70 6.07
C PHE A 50 -16.41 -12.17 5.80
N GLU A 51 -17.12 -13.12 6.39
CA GLU A 51 -16.90 -14.55 6.14
C GLU A 51 -17.19 -14.90 4.68
N ALA A 52 -18.32 -14.45 4.13
CA ALA A 52 -18.70 -14.69 2.74
C ALA A 52 -17.70 -14.10 1.73
N CYS A 53 -17.01 -13.01 2.08
CA CYS A 53 -15.98 -12.39 1.27
C CYS A 53 -14.55 -12.87 1.58
N GLY A 54 -14.40 -13.93 2.39
CA GLY A 54 -13.10 -14.53 2.71
C GLY A 54 -12.21 -13.65 3.58
N LEU A 55 -12.79 -12.74 4.34
CA LEU A 55 -12.10 -11.83 5.26
C LEU A 55 -11.99 -12.41 6.67
N GLY A 56 -12.84 -13.35 7.08
CA GLY A 56 -12.89 -13.84 8.46
C GLY A 56 -13.76 -12.93 9.34
N THR A 57 -13.30 -12.53 10.53
CA THR A 57 -14.08 -11.68 11.45
C THR A 57 -13.85 -10.19 11.22
N ALA A 58 -14.85 -9.35 11.52
CA ALA A 58 -14.78 -7.89 11.32
C ALA A 58 -13.62 -7.22 12.07
N VAL A 59 -13.42 -7.60 13.34
CA VAL A 59 -12.45 -6.98 14.27
C VAL A 59 -11.01 -7.12 13.79
N ASP A 60 -10.70 -8.19 13.06
CA ASP A 60 -9.35 -8.47 12.60
C ASP A 60 -9.03 -7.88 11.22
N ASN A 61 -10.04 -7.48 10.43
CA ASN A 61 -9.89 -7.34 8.98
C ASN A 61 -10.34 -6.02 8.36
N MET A 62 -11.03 -5.14 9.11
CA MET A 62 -11.54 -3.87 8.56
C MET A 62 -10.45 -2.95 7.98
N PHE A 63 -9.21 -3.05 8.49
CA PHE A 63 -8.03 -2.31 7.99
C PHE A 63 -7.00 -3.17 7.25
N ARG A 64 -7.14 -4.49 7.25
CA ARG A 64 -6.09 -5.39 6.77
C ARG A 64 -6.28 -5.86 5.33
N SER A 65 -7.49 -5.72 4.79
CA SER A 65 -7.72 -6.07 3.41
C SER A 65 -7.13 -5.03 2.45
N ARG A 66 -5.90 -5.29 2.01
CA ARG A 66 -5.30 -4.64 0.85
C ARG A 66 -5.79 -5.27 -0.47
N ASP A 67 -6.52 -6.38 -0.39
CA ASP A 67 -7.08 -7.05 -1.55
C ASP A 67 -8.39 -6.38 -1.99
N CYS A 68 -8.32 -5.73 -3.14
CA CYS A 68 -9.45 -5.08 -3.77
C CYS A 68 -10.64 -6.00 -4.00
N SER A 69 -10.40 -7.29 -4.28
CA SER A 69 -11.48 -8.25 -4.52
C SER A 69 -12.39 -8.43 -3.30
N GLN A 70 -11.83 -8.36 -2.10
CA GLN A 70 -12.58 -8.53 -0.85
C GLN A 70 -13.46 -7.30 -0.56
N ASN A 71 -12.93 -6.08 -0.72
CA ASN A 71 -13.72 -4.86 -0.56
C ASN A 71 -14.78 -4.68 -1.67
N ILE A 72 -14.47 -5.10 -2.90
CA ILE A 72 -15.46 -5.17 -3.99
C ILE A 72 -16.57 -6.16 -3.63
N CYS A 73 -16.22 -7.32 -3.07
CA CYS A 73 -17.20 -8.31 -2.62
C CYS A 73 -18.15 -7.72 -1.57
N LEU A 74 -17.62 -7.07 -0.53
CA LEU A 74 -18.43 -6.43 0.52
C LEU A 74 -19.43 -5.43 -0.08
N LEU A 75 -18.95 -4.49 -0.91
CA LEU A 75 -19.82 -3.48 -1.51
C LEU A 75 -20.86 -4.09 -2.46
N LYS A 76 -20.52 -5.13 -3.23
CA LYS A 76 -21.47 -5.82 -4.12
C LYS A 76 -22.63 -6.46 -3.36
N ARG A 77 -22.40 -6.98 -2.15
CA ARG A 77 -23.47 -7.60 -1.34
C ARG A 77 -24.57 -6.60 -0.97
N TYR A 78 -24.24 -5.32 -0.94
CA TYR A 78 -25.18 -4.22 -0.69
C TYR A 78 -25.55 -3.45 -1.96
N ASN A 79 -25.25 -4.00 -3.15
CA ASN A 79 -25.45 -3.35 -4.45
C ASN A 79 -24.75 -1.99 -4.59
N ALA A 80 -23.70 -1.74 -3.80
CA ALA A 80 -22.95 -0.48 -3.79
C ALA A 80 -21.85 -0.39 -4.88
N MET A 81 -21.90 -1.28 -5.87
CA MET A 81 -20.99 -1.30 -7.02
C MET A 81 -21.81 -1.36 -8.29
N LYS A 82 -21.51 -0.48 -9.26
CA LYS A 82 -22.11 -0.57 -10.61
C LYS A 82 -21.42 -1.64 -11.46
N ASN A 83 -20.12 -1.84 -11.22
CA ASN A 83 -19.27 -2.86 -11.84
C ASN A 83 -18.03 -3.09 -10.94
N ASP A 84 -17.05 -3.87 -11.38
CA ASP A 84 -15.85 -4.18 -10.56
C ASP A 84 -14.97 -2.96 -10.24
N ASN A 85 -15.14 -1.85 -10.97
CA ASN A 85 -14.26 -0.68 -10.89
C ASN A 85 -14.99 0.60 -10.42
N GLU A 86 -16.32 0.60 -10.39
CA GLU A 86 -17.12 1.80 -10.12
C GLU A 86 -18.10 1.59 -8.96
N ILE A 87 -17.97 2.47 -7.97
CA ILE A 87 -18.84 2.51 -6.78
C ILE A 87 -20.16 3.20 -7.14
N ASP A 88 -21.26 2.64 -6.66
CA ASP A 88 -22.56 3.31 -6.64
C ASP A 88 -22.66 4.23 -5.41
N LYS A 89 -22.27 5.49 -5.61
CA LYS A 89 -22.27 6.51 -4.55
C LYS A 89 -23.65 6.71 -3.91
N ASN A 90 -24.73 6.63 -4.69
CA ASN A 90 -26.10 6.83 -4.18
C ASN A 90 -26.48 5.71 -3.23
N THR A 91 -26.10 4.47 -3.57
CA THR A 91 -26.33 3.31 -2.71
C THR A 91 -25.52 3.41 -1.43
N ILE A 92 -24.24 3.84 -1.49
CA ILE A 92 -23.46 4.09 -0.27
C ILE A 92 -24.11 5.18 0.59
N ILE A 93 -24.56 6.29 0.01
CA ILE A 93 -25.26 7.35 0.73
C ILE A 93 -26.47 6.78 1.49
N GLN A 94 -27.30 5.97 0.83
CA GLN A 94 -28.47 5.34 1.47
C GLN A 94 -28.08 4.39 2.61
N LEU A 95 -26.99 3.62 2.46
CA LEU A 95 -26.47 2.78 3.53
C LEU A 95 -26.02 3.63 4.73
N MET A 96 -25.34 4.76 4.47
CA MET A 96 -24.90 5.69 5.51
C MET A 96 -26.08 6.39 6.20
N ASP A 97 -27.12 6.77 5.46
CA ASP A 97 -28.35 7.33 6.04
C ASP A 97 -29.01 6.32 6.99
N THR A 98 -29.15 5.07 6.56
CA THR A 98 -29.65 3.97 7.40
C THR A 98 -28.77 3.73 8.61
N LEU A 99 -27.44 3.83 8.45
CA LEU A 99 -26.48 3.71 9.55
C LEU A 99 -26.66 4.83 10.57
N ALA A 100 -26.87 6.07 10.13
CA ALA A 100 -27.07 7.24 10.98
C ALA A 100 -28.39 7.17 11.77
N GLU A 101 -29.45 6.66 11.16
CA GLU A 101 -30.74 6.44 11.82
C GLU A 101 -30.65 5.42 12.96
N ASN A 102 -29.83 4.37 12.77
CA ASN A 102 -29.67 3.30 13.75
C ASN A 102 -28.59 3.58 14.81
N ASN A 103 -27.74 4.61 14.60
CA ASN A 103 -26.60 4.92 15.46
C ASN A 103 -26.55 6.42 15.77
N ASN A 104 -27.52 6.90 16.55
CA ASN A 104 -27.67 8.33 16.88
C ASN A 104 -26.39 8.99 17.42
N ASP A 105 -25.60 8.28 18.23
CA ASP A 105 -24.35 8.81 18.80
C ASP A 105 -23.26 9.04 17.75
N TYR A 106 -23.35 8.40 16.59
CA TYR A 106 -22.44 8.57 15.46
C TYR A 106 -22.99 9.44 14.34
N LYS A 107 -24.22 9.97 14.47
CA LYS A 107 -24.93 10.68 13.40
C LYS A 107 -24.07 11.77 12.75
N ASP A 108 -23.46 12.64 13.55
CA ASP A 108 -22.61 13.73 13.05
C ASP A 108 -21.35 13.20 12.33
N GLY A 109 -20.74 12.13 12.86
CA GLY A 109 -19.59 11.48 12.24
C GLY A 109 -19.94 10.81 10.92
N ILE A 110 -21.13 10.21 10.82
CA ILE A 110 -21.63 9.56 9.60
C ILE A 110 -21.96 10.62 8.53
N GLU A 111 -22.59 11.73 8.91
CA GLU A 111 -22.86 12.86 8.01
C GLU A 111 -21.55 13.49 7.50
N GLU A 112 -20.55 13.67 8.36
CA GLU A 112 -19.21 14.12 7.94
C GLU A 112 -18.57 13.12 6.98
N ALA A 113 -18.62 11.82 7.29
CA ALA A 113 -18.06 10.78 6.44
C ALA A 113 -18.75 10.71 5.07
N LYS A 114 -20.07 10.84 5.01
CA LYS A 114 -20.85 10.84 3.76
C LYS A 114 -20.40 11.97 2.85
N LYS A 115 -20.32 13.19 3.41
CA LYS A 115 -19.88 14.38 2.68
C LYS A 115 -18.45 14.26 2.19
N LEU A 116 -17.51 13.85 3.05
CA LEU A 116 -16.08 13.87 2.71
C LEU A 116 -15.64 12.66 1.88
N CYS A 117 -16.22 11.49 2.11
CA CYS A 117 -15.72 10.24 1.54
C CYS A 117 -16.50 9.73 0.32
N VAL A 118 -17.75 10.16 0.15
CA VAL A 118 -18.67 9.60 -0.86
C VAL A 118 -19.13 10.66 -1.84
N GLU A 119 -19.75 11.75 -1.34
CA GLU A 119 -20.25 12.83 -2.19
C GLU A 119 -19.12 13.50 -2.96
N ASN A 120 -18.05 13.86 -2.25
CA ASN A 120 -16.84 14.39 -2.85
C ASN A 120 -15.96 13.27 -3.40
N ASP A 121 -15.29 13.54 -4.52
CA ASP A 121 -14.23 12.64 -4.96
C ASP A 121 -13.05 12.73 -4.00
N LEU A 122 -12.65 11.58 -3.47
CA LEU A 122 -11.44 11.47 -2.65
C LEU A 122 -10.24 12.09 -3.39
N PRO A 123 -9.39 12.87 -2.71
CA PRO A 123 -8.21 13.49 -3.28
C PRO A 123 -7.37 12.53 -4.11
N GLU A 124 -6.88 12.98 -5.26
CA GLU A 124 -5.98 12.20 -6.11
C GLU A 124 -4.67 11.84 -5.38
N SER A 125 -4.28 12.60 -4.36
CA SER A 125 -3.14 12.28 -3.48
C SER A 125 -3.33 10.99 -2.67
N LEU A 126 -4.57 10.52 -2.49
CA LEU A 126 -4.88 9.22 -1.88
C LEU A 126 -4.90 8.09 -2.89
N ASN A 127 -4.81 8.42 -4.18
CA ASN A 127 -4.54 7.45 -5.22
C ASN A 127 -3.07 7.05 -5.13
N LEU A 128 -2.70 6.29 -4.11
CA LEU A 128 -1.35 5.77 -3.89
C LEU A 128 -0.96 4.71 -4.96
N GLY A 129 -1.64 4.66 -6.11
CA GLY A 129 -1.44 3.74 -7.23
C GLY A 129 -1.70 2.26 -6.92
N GLN A 130 -1.78 1.90 -5.64
CA GLN A 130 -1.82 0.52 -5.15
C GLN A 130 -3.11 0.17 -4.44
N ILE A 131 -3.94 1.16 -4.07
CA ILE A 131 -5.19 0.96 -3.33
C ILE A 131 -6.35 1.28 -4.25
N CYS A 132 -7.20 0.31 -4.57
CA CYS A 132 -8.40 0.54 -5.39
C CYS A 132 -9.45 1.41 -4.69
N LYS A 133 -10.34 1.98 -5.50
CA LYS A 133 -11.38 2.92 -5.05
C LYS A 133 -12.28 2.39 -3.92
N PRO A 134 -12.76 1.13 -3.94
CA PRO A 134 -13.54 0.56 -2.82
C PRO A 134 -12.82 0.64 -1.47
N THR A 135 -11.56 0.21 -1.44
CA THR A 135 -10.73 0.24 -0.23
C THR A 135 -10.49 1.67 0.25
N GLN A 136 -10.33 2.64 -0.67
CA GLN A 136 -10.16 4.05 -0.32
C GLN A 136 -11.42 4.62 0.36
N VAL A 137 -12.61 4.33 -0.18
CA VAL A 137 -13.89 4.83 0.37
C VAL A 137 -14.15 4.23 1.75
N ILE A 138 -14.02 2.91 1.89
CA ILE A 138 -14.23 2.23 3.19
C ILE A 138 -13.24 2.75 4.25
N SER A 139 -11.96 2.89 3.88
CA SER A 139 -10.93 3.43 4.78
C SER A 139 -11.23 4.87 5.20
N CYS A 140 -11.70 5.72 4.26
CA CYS A 140 -12.07 7.10 4.56
C CYS A 140 -13.24 7.15 5.55
N ILE A 141 -14.32 6.43 5.28
CA ILE A 141 -15.51 6.39 6.15
C ILE A 141 -15.08 5.96 7.57
N THR A 142 -14.34 4.86 7.66
CA THR A 142 -13.86 4.33 8.93
C THR A 142 -13.00 5.33 9.70
N GLY A 143 -12.06 5.99 9.02
CA GLY A 143 -11.19 7.00 9.63
C GLY A 143 -11.98 8.19 10.21
N ILE A 144 -12.99 8.67 9.48
CA ILE A 144 -13.86 9.75 9.97
C ILE A 144 -14.71 9.30 11.16
N LEU A 145 -15.20 8.06 11.17
CA LEU A 145 -15.96 7.53 12.32
C LEU A 145 -15.08 7.36 13.57
N ILE A 146 -13.84 6.87 13.44
CA ILE A 146 -12.89 6.78 14.56
C ILE A 146 -12.55 8.18 15.09
N LYS A 147 -12.30 9.13 14.20
CA LYS A 147 -12.04 10.53 14.59
C LYS A 147 -13.19 11.11 15.42
N ASN A 148 -14.42 10.80 15.04
CA ASN A 148 -15.63 11.28 15.70
C ASN A 148 -16.20 10.29 16.71
N CYS A 149 -15.37 9.37 17.21
CA CYS A 149 -15.82 8.34 18.12
C CYS A 149 -16.43 8.94 19.40
N PRO A 150 -17.73 8.70 19.68
CA PRO A 150 -18.42 9.30 20.82
C PRO A 150 -17.95 8.68 22.13
N LYS A 151 -17.56 7.40 22.11
CA LYS A 151 -17.15 6.65 23.30
C LYS A 151 -15.89 5.85 23.03
N TRP A 152 -14.85 6.17 23.79
CA TRP A 152 -13.59 5.43 23.83
C TRP A 152 -13.56 4.51 25.05
N GLU A 153 -13.00 3.31 24.89
CA GLU A 153 -12.71 2.41 26.00
C GLU A 153 -11.68 3.04 26.95
N GLU A 154 -11.90 2.91 28.25
CA GLU A 154 -11.06 3.51 29.29
C GLU A 154 -9.90 2.58 29.66
N SER A 155 -8.91 2.51 28.78
CA SER A 155 -7.64 1.83 29.06
C SER A 155 -6.45 2.72 28.70
N GLU A 156 -5.28 2.44 29.27
CA GLU A 156 -4.05 3.16 28.96
C GLU A 156 -3.77 3.18 27.45
N ASN A 157 -3.85 2.01 26.80
CA ASN A 157 -3.65 1.87 25.36
C ASN A 157 -4.67 2.67 24.55
N CYS A 158 -5.95 2.67 24.96
CA CYS A 158 -6.98 3.43 24.25
C CYS A 158 -6.88 4.93 24.47
N ASN A 159 -6.36 5.39 25.61
CA ASN A 159 -6.06 6.80 25.83
C ASN A 159 -4.90 7.28 24.96
N ILE A 160 -3.86 6.45 24.77
CA ILE A 160 -2.77 6.72 23.84
C ILE A 160 -3.32 6.79 22.41
N MET A 161 -4.15 5.82 22.00
CA MET A 161 -4.78 5.83 20.67
C MET A 161 -5.65 7.07 20.46
N LYS A 162 -6.52 7.41 21.43
CA LYS A 162 -7.38 8.59 21.37
C LYS A 162 -6.58 9.88 21.21
N THR A 163 -5.47 10.00 21.96
CA THR A 163 -4.56 11.15 21.88
C THR A 163 -3.92 11.21 20.50
N HIS A 164 -3.41 10.09 20.01
CA HIS A 164 -2.82 9.99 18.68
C HIS A 164 -3.82 10.35 17.57
N VAL A 165 -5.04 9.83 17.61
CA VAL A 165 -6.11 10.17 16.66
C VAL A 165 -6.42 11.67 16.70
N LYS A 166 -6.44 12.28 17.88
CA LYS A 166 -6.69 13.72 18.05
C LYS A 166 -5.55 14.59 17.53
N GLU A 167 -4.30 14.22 17.81
CA GLU A 167 -3.11 14.97 17.34
C GLU A 167 -2.92 14.83 15.83
N CYS A 168 -3.20 13.63 15.31
CA CYS A 168 -3.02 13.27 13.92
C CYS A 168 -4.31 13.39 13.10
N SER A 169 -5.40 13.92 13.68
CA SER A 169 -6.67 14.08 12.96
C SER A 169 -6.53 15.03 11.78
N ALA A 170 -5.57 15.95 11.81
CA ALA A 170 -5.26 16.81 10.67
C ALA A 170 -4.79 15.99 9.45
N LEU A 171 -4.03 14.91 9.64
CA LEU A 171 -3.71 13.96 8.58
C LEU A 171 -4.99 13.27 8.08
N MET A 172 -5.83 12.78 9.00
CA MET A 172 -7.11 12.13 8.64
C MET A 172 -8.10 13.09 7.96
N GLN A 173 -8.03 14.38 8.27
CA GLN A 173 -8.82 15.42 7.63
C GLN A 173 -8.24 15.85 6.29
N GLN A 174 -6.92 15.83 6.08
CA GLN A 174 -6.33 16.07 4.75
C GLN A 174 -6.75 14.99 3.73
N ILE A 175 -7.16 13.81 4.20
CA ILE A 175 -7.76 12.73 3.40
C ILE A 175 -9.19 13.11 2.94
N GLY A 176 -9.97 13.86 3.74
CA GLY A 176 -11.38 14.17 3.44
C GLY A 176 -11.67 15.63 3.04
N ARG A 177 -10.90 16.59 3.53
CA ARG A 177 -11.03 18.03 3.26
C ARG A 177 -9.90 18.47 2.36
N PHE A 178 -10.23 18.49 1.08
CA PHE A 178 -9.71 19.55 0.24
C PHE A 178 -10.90 20.26 -0.39
N GLU A 179 -11.37 21.31 0.29
CA GLU A 179 -12.03 22.46 -0.36
C GLU A 179 -10.99 23.21 -1.22
N ILE A 180 -10.35 22.47 -2.12
CA ILE A 180 -9.47 22.96 -3.16
C ILE A 180 -10.18 22.82 -4.51
N TYR A 181 -11.49 23.04 -4.63
CA TYR A 181 -12.09 23.09 -5.97
C TYR A 181 -11.75 24.41 -6.68
N THR A 182 -11.67 25.52 -5.95
CA THR A 182 -11.27 26.84 -6.50
C THR A 182 -9.76 27.00 -6.62
N LEU A 183 -8.96 26.41 -5.72
CA LEU A 183 -7.49 26.34 -5.86
C LEU A 183 -7.03 25.22 -6.81
N LEU A 184 -7.68 24.03 -6.83
CA LEU A 184 -7.88 23.06 -7.94
C LEU A 184 -7.59 23.58 -9.32
N ILE A 185 -8.51 24.44 -9.71
CA ILE A 185 -8.63 24.96 -11.06
C ILE A 185 -7.48 25.94 -11.31
N LEU A 186 -7.13 26.79 -10.35
CA LEU A 186 -6.02 27.73 -10.47
C LEU A 186 -4.64 27.05 -10.44
N LEU A 187 -4.43 26.03 -9.60
CA LEU A 187 -3.23 25.20 -9.53
C LEU A 187 -3.15 24.18 -10.66
N ASN A 188 -4.25 23.71 -11.25
CA ASN A 188 -4.22 22.93 -12.50
C ASN A 188 -3.84 23.81 -13.69
N ILE A 189 -4.30 25.06 -13.71
CA ILE A 189 -3.87 26.05 -14.71
C ILE A 189 -2.38 26.38 -14.53
N LEU A 190 -1.89 26.50 -13.29
CA LEU A 190 -0.48 26.80 -12.98
C LEU A 190 0.46 25.57 -13.03
N SER A 191 -0.01 24.35 -12.73
CA SER A 191 0.78 23.10 -12.82
C SER A 191 0.82 22.54 -14.23
N LYS A 192 -0.18 22.83 -15.09
CA LYS A 192 -0.02 22.68 -16.55
C LYS A 192 1.11 23.55 -17.09
N ALA A 193 1.47 24.65 -16.41
CA ALA A 193 2.63 25.47 -16.76
C ALA A 193 3.94 24.99 -16.11
N ASN A 194 3.89 24.26 -15.00
CA ASN A 194 5.04 23.68 -14.28
C ASN A 194 4.79 22.19 -13.97
N GLY A 195 4.96 21.33 -14.98
CA GLY A 195 4.54 19.92 -14.96
C GLY A 195 4.88 19.14 -13.69
N GLN A 196 3.86 18.88 -12.86
CA GLN A 196 3.93 17.93 -11.73
C GLN A 196 2.85 16.85 -11.85
N PHE A 197 3.33 15.60 -11.73
CA PHE A 197 2.64 14.36 -11.37
C PHE A 197 1.19 14.18 -11.84
N GLN A 198 0.99 14.04 -13.15
CA GLN A 198 -0.01 13.08 -13.60
C GLN A 198 0.60 11.69 -13.52
N PHE A 199 -0.11 10.71 -12.96
CA PHE A 199 0.25 9.31 -13.15
C PHE A 199 0.27 9.08 -14.65
N LYS A 200 1.47 8.98 -15.23
CA LYS A 200 1.63 8.74 -16.65
C LYS A 200 0.86 7.47 -16.96
N LYS A 201 -0.17 7.59 -17.80
CA LYS A 201 -0.86 6.41 -18.32
C LYS A 201 0.21 5.52 -18.95
N LYS A 202 0.35 4.29 -18.44
CA LYS A 202 1.30 3.32 -18.95
C LYS A 202 1.07 3.17 -20.47
N PRO A 203 2.07 3.47 -21.32
CA PRO A 203 1.92 3.34 -22.76
C PRO A 203 1.57 1.90 -23.15
N GLU A 204 0.77 1.71 -24.21
CA GLU A 204 0.38 0.38 -24.69
C GLU A 204 1.58 -0.53 -24.96
N LYS A 205 2.67 0.03 -25.48
CA LYS A 205 3.94 -0.70 -25.69
C LYS A 205 4.58 -1.23 -24.41
N CYS A 206 4.20 -0.73 -23.23
CA CYS A 206 4.77 -1.12 -21.95
C CYS A 206 3.93 -2.19 -21.23
N TYR A 207 2.78 -2.60 -21.77
CA TYR A 207 2.05 -3.76 -21.26
C TYR A 207 2.83 -5.01 -21.71
N GLY A 208 3.57 -5.62 -20.78
CA GLY A 208 4.37 -6.81 -21.08
C GLY A 208 3.48 -7.98 -21.48
N THR A 209 3.98 -8.83 -22.39
CA THR A 209 3.34 -10.12 -22.71
C THR A 209 3.76 -11.19 -21.70
N ASP A 210 3.00 -12.28 -21.58
CA ASP A 210 3.37 -13.41 -20.70
C ASP A 210 4.76 -13.98 -21.04
N GLU A 211 5.11 -13.98 -22.32
CA GLU A 211 6.42 -14.41 -22.80
C GLU A 211 7.55 -13.43 -22.47
N LEU A 212 7.25 -12.12 -22.44
CA LEU A 212 8.20 -11.11 -21.99
C LEU A 212 8.39 -11.24 -20.49
N MET A 213 7.34 -11.37 -19.68
CA MET A 213 7.45 -11.36 -18.21
C MET A 213 8.15 -12.62 -17.61
N GLU A 214 8.61 -13.56 -18.44
CA GLU A 214 9.34 -14.73 -17.99
C GLU A 214 10.71 -14.37 -17.42
N ARG A 215 10.92 -14.68 -16.14
CA ARG A 215 12.17 -14.43 -15.37
C ARG A 215 13.34 -15.34 -15.77
N LYS A 216 13.44 -15.71 -17.05
CA LYS A 216 14.45 -16.64 -17.58
C LYS A 216 15.75 -15.94 -17.96
N CYS A 217 15.72 -14.61 -18.15
CA CYS A 217 16.84 -13.86 -18.68
C CYS A 217 17.88 -13.45 -17.63
N CYS A 218 17.44 -13.08 -16.43
CA CYS A 218 18.36 -12.77 -15.34
C CYS A 218 18.74 -14.02 -14.54
N ILE A 219 20.02 -14.36 -14.48
CA ILE A 219 20.53 -15.41 -13.60
C ILE A 219 20.61 -14.84 -12.18
N PHE A 220 19.47 -14.84 -11.49
CA PHE A 220 19.30 -14.23 -10.17
C PHE A 220 19.37 -15.29 -9.04
N PRO A 221 20.45 -15.30 -8.21
CA PRO A 221 20.53 -16.19 -7.06
C PRO A 221 19.42 -15.89 -6.04
N PRO A 222 18.81 -16.90 -5.39
CA PRO A 222 17.76 -16.65 -4.43
C PRO A 222 18.31 -15.92 -3.18
N PHE A 223 17.56 -14.95 -2.66
CA PHE A 223 17.90 -14.25 -1.40
C PHE A 223 17.91 -15.17 -0.19
N PHE A 224 17.08 -16.21 -0.20
CA PHE A 224 16.93 -17.18 0.87
C PHE A 224 17.21 -18.59 0.34
N LYS A 225 17.80 -19.45 1.17
CA LYS A 225 18.11 -20.83 0.80
C LYS A 225 16.81 -21.58 0.46
N ARG A 226 16.81 -22.29 -0.67
CA ARG A 226 15.63 -23.02 -1.17
C ARG A 226 15.15 -24.09 -0.20
N ASP A 227 16.06 -24.81 0.44
CA ASP A 227 15.69 -25.86 1.40
C ASP A 227 15.04 -25.30 2.66
N LEU A 228 15.46 -24.10 3.08
CA LEU A 228 14.80 -23.38 4.17
C LEU A 228 13.41 -22.90 3.74
N ALA A 229 13.27 -22.37 2.53
CA ALA A 229 11.95 -22.01 1.99
C ALA A 229 11.02 -23.22 1.91
N ARG A 230 11.50 -24.39 1.47
CA ARG A 230 10.74 -25.67 1.48
C ARG A 230 10.32 -26.07 2.88
N ALA A 231 11.23 -25.99 3.85
CA ALA A 231 10.93 -26.24 5.27
C ALA A 231 9.89 -25.27 5.85
N CYS A 232 9.71 -24.10 5.22
CA CYS A 232 8.66 -23.13 5.52
C CYS A 232 7.43 -23.25 4.59
N GLY A 233 7.25 -24.40 3.93
CA GLY A 233 6.06 -24.69 3.13
C GLY A 233 6.11 -24.23 1.66
N ALA A 234 7.23 -23.69 1.16
CA ALA A 234 7.33 -23.37 -0.26
C ALA A 234 7.36 -24.63 -1.13
N ILE A 235 6.44 -24.67 -2.10
CA ILE A 235 6.44 -25.65 -3.17
C ILE A 235 7.14 -25.03 -4.38
N PHE A 236 8.03 -25.79 -5.01
CA PHE A 236 8.78 -25.36 -6.19
C PHE A 236 8.44 -26.26 -7.38
N ALA A 237 7.94 -25.66 -8.46
CA ALA A 237 7.79 -26.31 -9.75
C ALA A 237 9.04 -26.07 -10.60
N LEU A 238 9.52 -27.12 -11.26
CA LEU A 238 10.56 -26.99 -12.28
C LEU A 238 10.01 -26.20 -13.48
N VAL A 239 10.72 -25.16 -13.91
CA VAL A 239 10.34 -24.35 -15.08
C VAL A 239 11.21 -24.70 -16.27
N PHE A 240 12.52 -24.74 -16.06
CA PHE A 240 13.48 -25.06 -17.12
C PHE A 240 14.79 -25.61 -16.53
N ILE A 241 15.52 -26.35 -17.36
CA ILE A 241 16.90 -26.76 -17.11
C ILE A 241 17.72 -26.23 -18.27
N ASP A 242 18.71 -25.40 -17.95
CA ASP A 242 19.69 -24.90 -18.89
C ASP A 242 21.03 -25.56 -18.61
N LYS A 243 21.43 -26.49 -19.48
CA LYS A 243 22.67 -27.25 -19.33
C LYS A 243 23.90 -26.43 -19.68
N GLU A 244 23.78 -25.46 -20.60
CA GLU A 244 24.90 -24.64 -21.05
C GLU A 244 25.39 -23.73 -19.91
N TYR A 245 24.45 -23.12 -19.20
CA TYR A 245 24.74 -22.21 -18.10
C TYR A 245 24.73 -22.92 -16.73
N ASN A 246 24.46 -24.22 -16.68
CA ASN A 246 24.28 -25.00 -15.45
C ASN A 246 23.24 -24.37 -14.49
N VAL A 247 22.13 -23.88 -15.06
CA VAL A 247 21.05 -23.20 -14.32
C VAL A 247 19.79 -24.04 -14.34
N THR A 248 19.22 -24.28 -13.16
CA THR A 248 17.87 -24.81 -13.03
C THR A 248 16.93 -23.72 -12.55
N GLY A 249 15.99 -23.35 -13.43
CA GLY A 249 14.92 -22.41 -13.14
C GLY A 249 13.78 -23.12 -12.44
N MET A 250 13.43 -22.65 -11.24
CA MET A 250 12.27 -23.11 -10.49
C MET A 250 11.33 -21.94 -10.19
N ARG A 251 10.03 -22.18 -10.32
CA ARG A 251 8.98 -21.26 -9.92
C ARG A 251 8.48 -21.69 -8.56
N ARG A 252 8.49 -20.78 -7.59
CA ARG A 252 7.77 -20.99 -6.33
C ARG A 252 6.27 -20.91 -6.65
N GLU A 253 5.52 -21.96 -6.35
CA GLU A 253 4.06 -21.89 -6.37
C GLU A 253 3.61 -20.94 -5.26
N THR A 254 2.55 -20.18 -5.51
CA THR A 254 2.13 -19.09 -4.64
C THR A 254 1.83 -19.58 -3.23
N VAL A 255 2.79 -19.38 -2.33
CA VAL A 255 2.60 -19.39 -0.89
C VAL A 255 2.59 -17.93 -0.46
N ASN A 256 1.46 -17.27 -0.67
CA ASN A 256 1.29 -15.86 -0.29
C ASN A 256 0.66 -15.78 1.11
N THR A 257 1.28 -16.44 2.08
CA THR A 257 0.85 -16.36 3.47
C THR A 257 1.92 -15.68 4.28
N CYS A 258 1.51 -14.81 5.19
CA CYS A 258 2.44 -14.17 6.13
C CYS A 258 3.20 -15.23 6.94
N ASP A 259 2.59 -16.39 7.20
CA ASP A 259 3.23 -17.49 7.93
C ASP A 259 4.48 -18.04 7.23
N HIS A 260 4.47 -18.11 5.90
CA HIS A 260 5.65 -18.53 5.12
C HIS A 260 6.81 -17.57 5.36
N TRP A 261 6.57 -16.27 5.25
CA TRP A 261 7.59 -15.25 5.49
C TRP A 261 7.98 -15.19 6.95
N ARG A 262 7.05 -15.37 7.90
CA ARG A 262 7.35 -15.43 9.34
C ARG A 262 8.36 -16.53 9.60
N CYS A 263 8.10 -17.73 9.08
CA CYS A 263 9.00 -18.87 9.21
C CYS A 263 10.39 -18.60 8.62
N ILE A 264 10.47 -18.02 7.40
CA ILE A 264 11.75 -17.72 6.77
C ILE A 264 12.53 -16.69 7.59
N LEU A 265 11.91 -15.55 7.90
CA LEU A 265 12.56 -14.43 8.56
C LEU A 265 13.01 -14.81 9.98
N ASN A 266 12.20 -15.59 10.70
CA ASN A 266 12.56 -16.11 12.01
C ASN A 266 13.77 -17.06 11.94
N LYS A 267 13.82 -17.99 10.97
CA LYS A 267 14.98 -18.90 10.81
C LYS A 267 16.29 -18.17 10.45
N TYR A 268 16.20 -16.99 9.85
CA TYR A 268 17.36 -16.12 9.61
C TYR A 268 17.63 -15.14 10.77
N GLY A 269 16.84 -15.19 11.84
CA GLY A 269 16.94 -14.31 13.00
C GLY A 269 16.62 -12.84 12.68
N ILE A 270 15.92 -12.56 11.58
CA ILE A 270 15.62 -11.21 11.08
C ILE A 270 14.45 -10.59 11.84
N LEU A 271 13.52 -11.38 12.38
CA LEU A 271 12.45 -10.85 13.22
C LEU A 271 12.97 -10.47 14.61
N ASP A 272 12.32 -9.49 15.22
CA ASP A 272 12.42 -9.21 16.66
C ASP A 272 11.36 -9.99 17.45
N ALA A 273 11.18 -9.66 18.74
CA ALA A 273 10.26 -10.36 19.63
C ALA A 273 8.78 -10.12 19.28
N ASP A 274 8.48 -9.07 18.52
CA ASP A 274 7.12 -8.62 18.20
C ASP A 274 6.72 -8.99 16.76
N ASP A 275 7.44 -9.93 16.12
CA ASP A 275 7.27 -10.31 14.71
C ASP A 275 7.47 -9.12 13.73
N VAL A 276 8.26 -8.13 14.11
CA VAL A 276 8.62 -6.99 13.26
C VAL A 276 9.98 -7.25 12.60
N VAL A 277 10.13 -6.84 11.34
CA VAL A 277 11.37 -6.99 10.59
C VAL A 277 12.43 -6.06 11.14
N ASN A 278 13.50 -6.62 11.70
CA ASN A 278 14.67 -5.86 12.06
C ASN A 278 15.45 -5.47 10.79
N ASN A 279 15.34 -4.19 10.43
CA ASN A 279 15.94 -3.64 9.22
C ASN A 279 17.47 -3.86 9.16
N GLU A 280 18.17 -3.67 10.27
CA GLU A 280 19.64 -3.83 10.32
C GLU A 280 20.04 -5.28 10.02
N LYS A 281 19.36 -6.25 10.64
CA LYS A 281 19.60 -7.66 10.38
C LYS A 281 19.25 -8.06 8.95
N TYR A 282 18.16 -7.53 8.39
CA TYR A 282 17.79 -7.77 7.00
C TYR A 282 18.82 -7.20 6.02
N TYR A 283 19.28 -5.95 6.21
CA TYR A 283 20.31 -5.37 5.34
C TYR A 283 21.65 -6.10 5.48
N THR A 284 22.01 -6.53 6.69
CA THR A 284 23.19 -7.38 6.91
C THR A 284 23.07 -8.71 6.16
N HIS A 285 21.86 -9.30 6.11
CA HIS A 285 21.61 -10.50 5.30
C HIS A 285 21.79 -10.23 3.80
N LEU A 286 21.31 -9.09 3.28
CA LEU A 286 21.55 -8.69 1.90
C LEU A 286 23.03 -8.44 1.60
N ASP A 287 23.78 -7.88 2.54
CA ASP A 287 25.23 -7.64 2.37
C ASP A 287 26.03 -8.96 2.36
N LYS A 288 25.64 -9.93 3.19
CA LYS A 288 26.20 -11.29 3.10
C LYS A 288 25.89 -11.93 1.75
N TRP A 289 24.68 -11.69 1.22
CA TRP A 289 24.30 -12.18 -0.10
C TRP A 289 25.13 -11.51 -1.21
N THR A 290 25.40 -10.20 -1.17
CA THR A 290 26.22 -9.52 -2.20
C THR A 290 27.68 -9.94 -2.13
N ASN A 291 28.22 -10.24 -0.93
CA ASN A 291 29.57 -10.77 -0.78
C ASN A 291 29.77 -12.11 -1.50
N LEU A 292 28.71 -12.92 -1.61
CA LEU A 292 28.71 -14.18 -2.37
C LEU A 292 28.42 -13.98 -3.87
N ASN A 293 27.90 -12.81 -4.25
CA ASN A 293 27.41 -12.50 -5.59
C ASN A 293 27.89 -11.10 -6.02
N LEU A 294 29.22 -10.94 -6.11
CA LEU A 294 29.87 -9.63 -6.25
C LEU A 294 29.36 -8.80 -7.44
N ASP A 295 29.02 -9.45 -8.55
CA ASP A 295 28.45 -8.80 -9.73
C ASP A 295 27.16 -8.01 -9.43
N PHE A 296 26.44 -8.38 -8.36
CA PHE A 296 25.20 -7.73 -7.93
C PHE A 296 25.40 -6.65 -6.86
N SER A 297 26.62 -6.41 -6.36
CA SER A 297 26.85 -5.53 -5.21
C SER A 297 26.40 -4.08 -5.46
N ASN A 298 26.76 -3.52 -6.63
CA ASN A 298 26.36 -2.15 -7.00
C ASN A 298 24.85 -2.03 -7.14
N ILE A 299 24.22 -2.96 -7.88
CA ILE A 299 22.78 -2.89 -8.11
C ILE A 299 21.97 -3.12 -6.83
N MET A 300 22.44 -4.03 -5.96
CA MET A 300 21.81 -4.25 -4.66
C MET A 300 21.87 -3.00 -3.78
N THR A 301 22.99 -2.27 -3.80
CA THR A 301 23.12 -1.02 -3.05
C THR A 301 22.11 0.02 -3.50
N LYS A 302 21.94 0.18 -4.83
CA LYS A 302 20.92 1.07 -5.39
C LYS A 302 19.50 0.63 -5.05
N ALA A 303 19.21 -0.67 -5.16
CA ALA A 303 17.91 -1.24 -4.81
C ALA A 303 17.56 -0.99 -3.33
N LYS A 304 18.53 -1.22 -2.41
CA LYS A 304 18.36 -0.94 -0.98
C LYS A 304 17.96 0.51 -0.73
N VAL A 305 18.70 1.47 -1.30
CA VAL A 305 18.41 2.90 -1.12
C VAL A 305 17.03 3.25 -1.70
N TYR A 306 16.76 2.84 -2.94
CA TYR A 306 15.51 3.14 -3.62
C TYR A 306 14.30 2.59 -2.85
N CYS A 307 14.28 1.28 -2.57
CA CYS A 307 13.16 0.65 -1.91
C CYS A 307 13.02 1.10 -0.45
N LYS A 308 14.12 1.41 0.25
CA LYS A 308 14.04 1.99 1.59
C LYS A 308 13.31 3.33 1.57
N GLU A 309 13.60 4.17 0.57
CA GLU A 309 12.94 5.46 0.43
C GLU A 309 11.45 5.31 0.09
N GLN A 310 11.11 4.40 -0.84
CA GLN A 310 9.71 4.12 -1.19
C GLN A 310 8.90 3.60 0.00
N TYR A 311 9.50 2.76 0.84
CA TYR A 311 8.85 2.14 2.00
C TYR A 311 9.16 2.86 3.31
N ARG A 312 9.74 4.07 3.28
CA ARG A 312 10.24 4.76 4.50
C ARG A 312 9.16 4.95 5.56
N PHE A 313 7.92 5.17 5.13
CA PHE A 313 6.77 5.38 6.02
C PHE A 313 6.20 4.08 6.57
N GLN A 314 6.46 2.95 5.90
CA GLN A 314 5.99 1.62 6.32
C GLN A 314 7.01 0.92 7.24
N MET A 315 8.25 1.41 7.34
CA MET A 315 9.27 0.80 8.20
C MET A 315 9.07 1.17 9.69
N PRO A 316 9.30 0.24 10.63
CA PRO A 316 9.69 -1.14 10.41
C PRO A 316 8.52 -2.00 9.93
N LEU A 317 8.79 -2.91 9.00
CA LEU A 317 7.76 -3.68 8.32
C LEU A 317 7.29 -4.83 9.22
N ASN A 318 5.99 -5.12 9.23
CA ASN A 318 5.55 -6.42 9.73
C ASN A 318 5.83 -7.53 8.70
N VAL A 319 5.64 -8.79 9.10
CA VAL A 319 5.90 -9.95 8.22
C VAL A 319 5.08 -9.92 6.92
N CYS A 320 3.83 -9.46 6.96
CA CYS A 320 2.98 -9.42 5.77
C CYS A 320 3.44 -8.36 4.77
N GLU A 321 3.90 -7.21 5.27
CA GLU A 321 4.41 -6.10 4.46
C GLU A 321 5.79 -6.37 3.87
N PHE A 322 6.55 -7.28 4.51
CA PHE A 322 7.88 -7.66 4.04
C PHE A 322 7.87 -8.16 2.59
N PHE A 323 6.81 -8.87 2.16
CA PHE A 323 6.73 -9.40 0.80
C PHE A 323 6.78 -8.30 -0.26
N ASP A 324 6.07 -7.19 -0.05
CA ASP A 324 6.00 -6.08 -1.00
C ASP A 324 7.35 -5.36 -1.07
N PHE A 325 7.96 -5.10 0.08
CA PHE A 325 9.30 -4.52 0.15
C PHE A 325 10.38 -5.41 -0.49
N GLN A 326 10.35 -6.72 -0.19
CA GLN A 326 11.25 -7.71 -0.80
C GLN A 326 11.03 -7.82 -2.31
N SER A 327 9.78 -7.64 -2.77
CA SER A 327 9.43 -7.60 -4.19
C SER A 327 9.97 -6.35 -4.87
N CYS A 328 9.92 -5.18 -4.23
CA CYS A 328 10.59 -3.96 -4.71
C CYS A 328 12.09 -4.23 -4.95
N ILE A 329 12.80 -4.74 -3.94
CA ILE A 329 14.24 -5.03 -4.05
C ILE A 329 14.50 -5.98 -5.22
N ARG A 330 13.72 -7.05 -5.32
CA ARG A 330 13.86 -8.05 -6.37
C ARG A 330 13.60 -7.48 -7.76
N ASN A 331 12.52 -6.74 -7.94
CA ASN A 331 12.15 -6.16 -9.23
C ASN A 331 13.22 -5.16 -9.68
N TYR A 332 13.69 -4.29 -8.78
CA TYR A 332 14.77 -3.35 -9.06
C TYR A 332 16.02 -4.07 -9.58
N VAL A 333 16.43 -5.16 -8.92
CA VAL A 333 17.62 -5.93 -9.34
C VAL A 333 17.39 -6.72 -10.63
N LEU A 334 16.17 -7.22 -10.87
CA LEU A 334 15.85 -7.92 -12.12
C LEU A 334 15.92 -7.00 -13.34
N LEU A 335 15.46 -5.75 -13.19
CA LEU A 335 15.48 -4.75 -14.27
C LEU A 335 16.89 -4.34 -14.67
N ASP A 336 17.80 -4.30 -13.70
CA ASP A 336 19.21 -3.96 -13.88
C ASP A 336 20.12 -5.17 -13.67
N CYS A 337 19.67 -6.33 -14.14
CA CYS A 337 20.40 -7.56 -13.91
C CYS A 337 21.82 -7.49 -14.51
N PRO A 338 22.89 -7.70 -13.72
CA PRO A 338 24.27 -7.72 -14.22
C PRO A 338 24.62 -9.03 -14.95
N LYS A 339 23.79 -10.07 -14.82
CA LYS A 339 23.99 -11.40 -15.41
C LYS A 339 22.79 -11.80 -16.24
N ILE A 340 22.65 -11.16 -17.38
CA ILE A 340 21.66 -11.49 -18.39
C ILE A 340 22.21 -12.65 -19.24
N ARG A 341 21.36 -13.61 -19.59
CA ARG A 341 21.70 -14.68 -20.54
C ARG A 341 21.91 -14.09 -21.93
N ASP A 342 22.98 -14.49 -22.59
CA ASP A 342 23.31 -13.97 -23.92
C ASP A 342 22.46 -14.66 -25.00
N THR A 343 21.22 -14.23 -25.11
CA THR A 343 20.28 -14.68 -26.14
C THR A 343 19.55 -13.47 -26.70
N GLN A 344 19.23 -13.51 -27.99
CA GLN A 344 18.50 -12.43 -28.66
C GLN A 344 17.23 -12.02 -27.89
N LYS A 345 16.43 -13.00 -27.44
CA LYS A 345 15.20 -12.77 -26.65
C LYS A 345 15.47 -12.00 -25.34
N CYS A 346 16.61 -12.24 -24.68
CA CYS A 346 16.94 -11.57 -23.43
C CYS A 346 17.47 -10.15 -23.62
N HIS A 347 18.08 -9.86 -24.77
CA HIS A 347 18.45 -8.49 -25.15
C HIS A 347 17.21 -7.66 -25.51
N GLU A 348 16.28 -8.22 -26.29
CA GLU A 348 14.97 -7.59 -26.58
C GLU A 348 14.18 -7.29 -25.29
N TRP A 349 14.22 -8.23 -24.34
CA TRP A 349 13.63 -8.06 -23.01
C TRP A 349 14.24 -6.87 -22.28
N LYS A 350 15.57 -6.82 -22.23
CA LYS A 350 16.29 -5.75 -21.54
C LYS A 350 15.97 -4.39 -22.15
N GLU A 351 15.95 -4.29 -23.47
CA GLU A 351 15.57 -3.06 -24.20
C GLU A 351 14.16 -2.60 -23.84
N PHE A 352 13.18 -3.51 -23.82
CA PHE A 352 11.82 -3.19 -23.38
C PHE A 352 11.77 -2.63 -21.96
N TYR A 353 12.48 -3.24 -21.00
CA TYR A 353 12.45 -2.75 -19.61
C TYR A 353 13.23 -1.46 -19.43
N ASP A 354 14.27 -1.21 -20.21
CA ASP A 354 14.97 0.06 -20.20
C ASP A 354 14.06 1.19 -20.72
N GLU A 355 13.27 0.92 -21.76
CA GLU A 355 12.30 1.88 -22.30
C GLU A 355 11.10 2.11 -21.34
N CYS A 356 10.60 1.05 -20.72
CA CYS A 356 9.39 1.08 -19.89
C CYS A 356 9.67 1.13 -18.38
N ARG A 357 10.91 1.41 -17.98
CA ARG A 357 11.44 1.29 -16.61
C ARG A 357 10.57 1.94 -15.54
N GLU A 358 10.06 3.14 -15.81
CA GLU A 358 9.27 3.92 -14.85
C GLU A 358 7.95 3.25 -14.44
N PHE A 359 7.50 2.21 -15.18
CA PHE A 359 6.26 1.48 -14.93
C PHE A 359 6.45 0.10 -14.28
N PHE A 360 7.69 -0.27 -13.93
CA PHE A 360 8.04 -1.58 -13.39
C PHE A 360 8.90 -1.54 -12.12
N ILE A 361 9.44 -0.38 -11.75
CA ILE A 361 10.21 -0.17 -10.51
C ILE A 361 9.28 0.10 -9.33
#